data_AF-A0A419E1A4-F1
#
_entry.id   AF-A0A419E1A4-F1
#
_cell.length_a   1.000
_cell.length_b   1.000
_cell.length_c   1.000
_cell.angle_alpha   90.00
_cell.angle_beta   90.00
_cell.angle_gamma   90.00
#
_symmetry.space_group_name_H-M   'P 1'
#
loop_
_entity.id
_entity.type
_entity.pdbx_description
1 polymer ?
#
loop_
_entity_poly.entity_id
_entity_poly.type
_entity_poly.pdbx_seq_one_letter_code
_entity_poly.pdbx_strand_id
1 'polypeptide(L)'
;MWKNLSRMGRGRWRFTSIPACPLPNITARWIGGRPITKTWSIAATWRNPTVCNVTTLRPRVTTATTTLAWTRSSPPPPNDAVQPMSTSPSPTTRPSVFQTRRQFIQLGLATLGAAWLGTLLQWRLFPSASAAQEAQPVSFPLADLPVGGTKAIAYGGVPAIVVRTPESLRAFSLICTHLGCTVQWQSDKKEFYCPCHDGRFDEFGDVLAGPPPIPLEQIPVRVEGETVTVGEV
;
A
#
# COMPACT_ATOMS: atom_id res chain seq x y z
N MET A 1 -33.58 -18.93 11.44
CA MET A 1 -33.69 -20.39 11.19
C MET A 1 -34.28 -20.59 9.81
N TRP A 2 -33.46 -20.58 8.76
CA TRP A 2 -33.90 -20.79 7.38
C TRP A 2 -33.65 -22.25 7.01
N LYS A 3 -34.69 -22.97 6.60
CA LYS A 3 -34.62 -24.36 6.15
C LYS A 3 -34.75 -24.37 4.63
N ASN A 4 -33.68 -24.71 3.91
CA ASN A 4 -33.78 -24.99 2.48
C ASN A 4 -34.38 -26.39 2.31
N LEU A 5 -35.58 -26.44 1.72
CA LEU A 5 -36.28 -27.67 1.36
C LEU A 5 -36.05 -27.93 -0.12
N SER A 6 -35.33 -29.00 -0.45
CA SER A 6 -35.25 -29.52 -1.82
C SER A 6 -35.78 -30.96 -1.83
N ARG A 7 -36.83 -31.18 -2.64
CA ARG A 7 -37.53 -32.46 -2.77
C ARG A 7 -36.83 -33.33 -3.81
N MET A 8 -36.14 -34.38 -3.37
CA MET A 8 -35.81 -35.53 -4.23
C MET A 8 -36.83 -36.63 -4.00
N GLY A 9 -37.24 -37.31 -5.08
CA GLY A 9 -38.38 -38.22 -5.11
C GLY A 9 -38.35 -39.39 -4.11
N ARG A 10 -39.55 -39.90 -3.83
CA ARG A 10 -39.90 -41.08 -3.01
C ARG A 10 -39.37 -41.06 -1.57
N GLY A 11 -39.98 -40.19 -0.76
CA GLY A 11 -40.38 -40.51 0.62
C GLY A 11 -39.27 -40.68 1.66
N ARG A 12 -38.03 -40.28 1.38
CA ARG A 12 -36.91 -40.42 2.33
C ARG A 12 -36.20 -39.08 2.51
N TRP A 13 -36.31 -38.50 3.70
CA TRP A 13 -35.56 -37.31 4.09
C TRP A 13 -34.17 -37.73 4.56
N ARG A 14 -33.11 -37.31 3.88
CA ARG A 14 -31.75 -37.35 4.46
C ARG A 14 -31.50 -36.03 5.17
N PHE A 15 -31.28 -36.11 6.48
CA PHE A 15 -30.69 -35.02 7.23
C PHE A 15 -29.19 -35.00 6.93
N THR A 16 -28.73 -34.04 6.13
CA THR A 16 -27.31 -33.71 6.11
C THR A 16 -27.04 -32.84 7.34
N SER A 17 -26.35 -33.41 8.33
CA SER A 17 -25.82 -32.66 9.46
C SER A 17 -24.89 -31.55 8.93
N ILE A 18 -25.18 -30.31 9.28
CA ILE A 18 -24.28 -29.18 9.01
C ILE A 18 -23.00 -29.40 9.83
N PRO A 19 -21.80 -29.37 9.24
CA PRO A 19 -20.55 -29.50 10.00
C PRO A 19 -20.38 -28.31 10.96
N ALA A 20 -19.91 -28.57 12.18
CA ALA A 20 -19.58 -27.53 13.15
C ALA A 20 -18.44 -26.65 12.61
N CYS A 21 -18.49 -25.31 12.84
CA CYS A 21 -17.37 -24.45 12.45
C CYS A 21 -16.10 -24.88 13.22
N PRO A 22 -14.97 -25.08 12.53
CA PRO A 22 -13.70 -25.35 13.19
C PRO A 22 -13.29 -24.12 14.01
N LEU A 23 -13.18 -24.26 15.33
CA LEU A 23 -12.63 -23.22 16.18
C LEU A 23 -11.12 -23.13 15.94
N PRO A 24 -10.54 -21.93 15.82
CA PRO A 24 -9.09 -21.78 15.75
C PRO A 24 -8.46 -22.23 17.08
N ASN A 25 -7.36 -22.98 16.98
CA ASN A 25 -6.57 -23.40 18.14
C ASN A 25 -5.83 -22.17 18.70
N ILE A 26 -6.32 -21.63 19.82
CA ILE A 26 -5.72 -20.45 20.45
C ILE A 26 -4.60 -20.91 21.38
N THR A 27 -3.36 -20.84 20.91
CA THR A 27 -2.19 -21.01 21.78
C THR A 27 -1.99 -19.74 22.61
N ALA A 28 -2.17 -19.82 23.93
CA ALA A 28 -1.86 -18.73 24.85
C ALA A 28 -0.34 -18.48 24.86
N ARG A 29 0.09 -17.31 24.35
CA ARG A 29 1.49 -16.88 24.39
C ARG A 29 1.78 -16.28 25.77
N TRP A 30 2.66 -16.94 26.52
CA TRP A 30 3.11 -16.51 27.84
C TRP A 30 4.16 -15.41 27.71
N ILE A 31 3.87 -14.22 28.25
CA ILE A 31 4.86 -13.16 28.49
C ILE A 31 4.65 -12.67 29.93
N GLY A 32 5.62 -12.90 30.80
CA GLY A 32 5.78 -12.14 32.05
C GLY A 32 4.86 -12.49 33.23
N GLY A 33 4.84 -13.75 33.69
CA GLY A 33 4.79 -14.11 35.12
C GLY A 33 3.67 -13.57 36.03
N ARG A 34 2.54 -13.06 35.55
CA ARG A 34 1.38 -12.72 36.38
C ARG A 34 0.07 -13.18 35.74
N PRO A 35 -0.83 -13.87 36.47
CA PRO A 35 -2.09 -14.32 35.90
C PRO A 35 -3.04 -13.13 35.72
N ILE A 36 -3.26 -12.73 34.46
CA ILE A 36 -4.38 -11.87 34.08
C ILE A 36 -5.39 -12.79 33.40
N THR A 37 -6.43 -13.21 34.11
CA THR A 37 -7.53 -13.99 33.51
C THR A 37 -8.38 -13.06 32.64
N LYS A 38 -7.94 -12.80 31.40
CA LYS A 38 -8.80 -12.23 30.37
C LYS A 38 -9.61 -13.37 29.75
N THR A 39 -10.84 -13.54 30.22
CA THR A 39 -11.82 -14.41 29.55
C THR A 39 -12.23 -13.75 28.23
N TRP A 40 -11.92 -14.39 27.10
CA TRP A 40 -12.40 -13.99 25.78
C TRP A 40 -13.61 -14.85 25.44
N SER A 41 -14.77 -14.23 25.24
CA SER A 41 -15.94 -14.93 24.68
C SER A 41 -15.92 -14.75 23.17
N ILE A 42 -15.80 -15.85 22.42
CA ILE A 42 -15.90 -15.83 20.96
C ILE A 42 -17.32 -16.27 20.60
N ALA A 43 -18.04 -15.43 19.86
CA ALA A 43 -19.29 -15.82 19.21
C ALA A 43 -19.01 -15.98 17.71
N ALA A 44 -19.31 -17.16 17.17
CA ALA A 44 -19.27 -17.43 15.73
C ALA A 44 -20.69 -17.60 15.22
N THR A 45 -21.07 -16.85 14.18
CA THR A 45 -22.37 -16.95 13.53
C THR A 45 -22.20 -17.19 12.05
N TRP A 46 -22.96 -18.14 11.51
CA TRP A 46 -23.00 -18.42 10.07
C TRP A 46 -23.72 -17.28 9.36
N ARG A 47 -23.07 -16.70 8.32
CA ARG A 47 -23.71 -15.70 7.46
C ARG A 47 -24.46 -16.36 6.30
N ASN A 48 -23.92 -17.45 5.75
CA ASN A 48 -24.51 -18.30 4.71
C ASN A 48 -23.88 -19.72 4.78
N PRO A 49 -24.27 -20.72 3.96
CA PRO A 49 -23.76 -22.09 4.07
C PRO A 49 -22.28 -22.27 3.68
N THR A 50 -21.59 -21.23 3.19
CA THR A 50 -20.18 -21.29 2.77
C THR A 50 -19.25 -20.33 3.51
N VAL A 51 -19.78 -19.44 4.36
CA VAL A 51 -19.02 -18.36 5.02
C VAL A 51 -19.34 -18.31 6.52
N CYS A 52 -18.35 -18.68 7.35
CA CYS A 52 -18.39 -18.55 8.81
C CYS A 52 -17.61 -17.29 9.22
N ASN A 53 -18.28 -16.32 9.83
CA ASN A 53 -17.66 -15.04 10.21
C ASN A 53 -17.35 -15.04 11.72
N VAL A 54 -16.08 -14.94 12.08
CA VAL A 54 -15.65 -14.89 13.50
C VAL A 54 -15.48 -13.43 13.89
N THR A 55 -16.32 -12.95 14.81
CA THR A 55 -16.18 -11.58 15.34
C THR A 55 -15.60 -11.65 16.75
N THR A 56 -14.37 -11.18 16.91
CA THR A 56 -13.74 -11.04 18.23
C THR A 56 -14.38 -9.88 18.98
N LEU A 57 -15.11 -10.18 20.06
CA LEU A 57 -15.62 -9.15 20.97
C LEU A 57 -14.45 -8.58 21.78
N ARG A 58 -14.37 -7.24 21.85
CA ARG A 58 -13.34 -6.53 22.64
C ARG A 58 -13.48 -6.88 24.13
N PRO A 59 -12.36 -7.06 24.85
CA PRO A 59 -12.41 -7.35 26.28
C PRO A 59 -12.87 -6.12 27.05
N ARG A 60 -13.92 -6.28 27.87
CA ARG A 60 -14.35 -5.28 28.84
C ARG A 60 -13.36 -5.29 30.00
N VAL A 61 -12.58 -4.22 30.14
CA VAL A 61 -11.66 -4.02 31.26
C VAL A 61 -12.49 -3.56 32.47
N THR A 62 -12.74 -4.44 33.42
CA THR A 62 -13.20 -4.06 34.77
C THR A 62 -11.98 -3.93 35.67
N THR A 63 -11.54 -2.70 35.93
CA THR A 63 -10.57 -2.43 37.01
C THR A 63 -11.31 -2.46 38.34
N ALA A 64 -11.03 -3.47 39.17
CA ALA A 64 -11.40 -3.45 40.57
C ALA A 64 -10.44 -2.50 41.30
N THR A 65 -10.92 -1.28 41.61
CA THR A 65 -10.19 -0.32 42.44
C THR A 65 -10.23 -0.82 43.89
N THR A 66 -9.10 -1.31 44.38
CA THR A 66 -8.92 -1.59 45.81
C THR A 66 -8.55 -0.27 46.50
N THR A 67 -9.54 0.40 47.07
CA THR A 67 -9.32 1.59 47.89
C THR A 67 -8.86 1.16 49.27
N LEU A 68 -7.56 1.25 49.55
CA LEU A 68 -7.05 1.17 50.92
C LEU A 68 -7.30 2.51 51.62
N ALA A 69 -8.33 2.53 52.46
CA ALA A 69 -8.60 3.64 53.36
C ALA A 69 -7.55 3.67 54.49
N TRP A 70 -6.69 4.68 54.50
CA TRP A 70 -5.88 5.03 55.67
C TRP A 70 -6.57 6.14 56.44
N THR A 71 -7.27 5.78 57.51
CA THR A 71 -7.72 6.71 58.54
C THR A 71 -6.55 7.05 59.45
N ARG A 72 -6.01 8.27 59.36
CA ARG A 72 -5.14 8.83 60.39
C ARG A 72 -5.80 10.04 61.01
N SER A 73 -6.15 9.91 62.27
CA SER A 73 -6.78 10.92 63.13
C SER A 73 -5.74 11.83 63.78
N SER A 74 -6.12 13.11 63.90
CA SER A 74 -5.73 14.12 64.92
C SER A 74 -4.46 14.97 64.70
N PRO A 75 -4.32 16.14 65.34
CA PRO A 75 -5.25 17.26 65.61
C PRO A 75 -4.65 18.64 65.17
N PRO A 76 -5.38 19.78 65.23
CA PRO A 76 -4.83 21.08 64.83
C PRO A 76 -4.10 21.81 65.99
N PRO A 77 -2.98 22.51 65.72
CA PRO A 77 -2.46 23.54 66.61
C PRO A 77 -2.83 24.97 66.12
N PRO A 78 -2.73 25.98 67.01
CA PRO A 78 -3.59 27.15 67.03
C PRO A 78 -3.13 28.30 66.13
N ASN A 79 -4.10 29.16 65.78
CA ASN A 79 -3.88 30.48 65.22
C ASN A 79 -3.12 31.33 66.23
N ASP A 80 -1.97 31.89 65.84
CA ASP A 80 -1.45 33.18 66.29
C ASP A 80 -0.09 33.44 65.63
N ALA A 81 -0.04 34.33 64.63
CA ALA A 81 1.08 35.22 64.38
C ALA A 81 0.76 36.12 63.18
N VAL A 82 0.39 37.35 63.49
CA VAL A 82 0.43 38.50 62.58
C VAL A 82 1.85 38.63 62.04
N GLN A 83 2.06 38.37 60.75
CA GLN A 83 3.31 38.67 60.05
C GLN A 83 3.29 40.15 59.63
N PRO A 84 4.37 40.93 59.89
CA PRO A 84 4.44 42.32 59.49
C PRO A 84 4.51 42.48 57.97
N MET A 85 3.98 43.61 57.53
CA MET A 85 3.82 44.05 56.15
C MET A 85 5.11 43.99 55.31
N SER A 86 4.90 43.55 54.06
CA SER A 86 5.52 44.06 52.83
C SER A 86 7.04 44.10 52.75
N THR A 87 7.61 43.03 52.19
CA THR A 87 8.74 43.17 51.26
C THR A 87 8.20 42.96 49.85
N SER A 88 8.39 43.95 48.97
CA SER A 88 8.09 43.86 47.54
C SER A 88 8.73 42.59 46.97
N PRO A 89 7.98 41.72 46.25
CA PRO A 89 8.63 40.69 45.46
C PRO A 89 9.48 41.39 44.40
N SER A 90 10.77 41.07 44.37
CA SER A 90 11.69 41.46 43.30
C SER A 90 11.06 41.12 41.93
N PRO A 91 11.35 41.90 40.87
CA PRO A 91 10.78 41.64 39.55
C PRO A 91 11.14 40.21 39.14
N THR A 92 10.15 39.32 39.18
CA THR A 92 10.31 37.97 38.66
C THR A 92 10.47 38.11 37.17
N THR A 93 11.72 38.00 36.70
CA THR A 93 12.05 37.92 35.29
C THR A 93 11.29 36.73 34.72
N ARG A 94 10.12 36.98 34.11
CA ARG A 94 9.46 35.96 33.29
C ARG A 94 10.47 35.58 32.22
N PRO A 95 10.82 34.29 32.06
CA PRO A 95 11.64 33.87 30.94
C PRO A 95 10.84 34.19 29.67
N SER A 96 11.18 35.28 28.99
CA SER A 96 10.56 35.61 27.72
C SER A 96 11.01 34.54 26.73
N VAL A 97 10.06 33.76 26.22
CA VAL A 97 10.31 32.61 25.34
C VAL A 97 11.05 33.03 24.06
N PHE A 98 11.09 34.32 23.75
CA PHE A 98 12.09 34.95 22.87
C PHE A 98 12.90 35.95 23.70
N GLN A 99 14.17 35.62 24.00
CA GLN A 99 14.96 36.40 24.95
C GLN A 99 15.63 37.63 24.32
N THR A 100 15.82 37.73 22.99
CA THR A 100 16.32 38.95 22.30
C THR A 100 15.94 39.01 20.80
N ARG A 101 15.93 40.22 20.20
CA ARG A 101 15.80 40.42 18.73
C ARG A 101 16.84 39.63 17.93
N ARG A 102 18.04 39.48 18.49
CA ARG A 102 19.14 38.71 17.89
C ARG A 102 18.82 37.22 17.78
N GLN A 103 18.26 36.62 18.83
CA GLN A 103 17.84 35.22 18.82
C GLN A 103 16.71 34.96 17.81
N PHE A 104 15.76 35.91 17.67
CA PHE A 104 14.72 35.81 16.65
C PHE A 104 15.31 35.77 15.23
N ILE A 105 16.26 36.66 14.92
CA ILE A 105 16.94 36.70 13.61
C ILE A 105 17.77 35.43 13.39
N GLN A 106 18.53 34.98 14.40
CA GLN A 106 19.35 33.77 14.30
C GLN A 106 18.51 32.52 14.05
N LEU A 107 17.36 32.39 14.72
CA LEU A 107 16.44 31.29 14.48
C LEU A 107 15.86 31.34 13.06
N GLY A 108 15.46 32.52 12.59
CA GLY A 108 14.97 32.71 11.21
C GLY A 108 16.01 32.37 10.15
N LEU A 109 17.26 32.79 10.32
CA LEU A 109 18.34 32.43 9.38
C LEU A 109 18.66 30.93 9.43
N ALA A 110 18.61 30.31 10.61
CA ALA A 110 18.84 28.88 10.76
C ALA A 110 17.75 28.04 10.08
N THR A 111 16.47 28.41 10.21
CA THR A 111 15.37 27.70 9.54
C THR A 111 15.42 27.88 8.03
N LEU A 112 15.74 29.08 7.53
CA LEU A 112 15.94 29.32 6.10
C LEU A 112 17.13 28.53 5.54
N GLY A 113 18.25 28.50 6.27
CA GLY A 113 19.43 27.72 5.89
C GLY A 113 19.14 26.22 5.87
N ALA A 114 18.43 25.71 6.87
CA ALA A 114 18.01 24.31 6.93
C ALA A 114 17.02 23.96 5.80
N ALA A 115 16.07 24.84 5.49
CA ALA A 115 15.15 24.65 4.38
C ALA A 115 15.89 24.64 3.03
N TRP A 116 16.82 25.57 2.82
CA TRP A 116 17.61 25.65 1.60
C TRP A 116 18.49 24.40 1.41
N LEU A 117 19.19 23.99 2.47
CA LEU A 117 19.97 22.76 2.47
C LEU A 117 19.08 21.52 2.26
N GLY A 118 17.89 21.52 2.86
CA GLY A 118 16.87 20.49 2.66
C GLY A 118 16.46 20.36 1.20
N THR A 119 16.19 21.48 0.52
CA THR A 119 15.86 21.48 -0.92
C THR A 119 17.03 20.99 -1.77
N LEU A 120 18.27 21.37 -1.45
CA LEU A 120 19.45 20.87 -2.16
C LEU A 120 19.66 19.37 -1.95
N LEU A 121 19.49 18.89 -0.71
CA LEU A 121 19.59 17.48 -0.39
C LEU A 121 18.47 16.69 -1.06
N GLN A 122 17.26 17.23 -1.09
CA GLN A 122 16.14 16.65 -1.81
C GLN A 122 16.46 16.50 -3.30
N TRP A 123 16.98 17.54 -3.97
CA TRP A 123 17.37 17.45 -5.39
C TRP A 123 18.52 16.46 -5.65
N ARG A 124 19.43 16.29 -4.69
CA ARG A 124 20.55 15.33 -4.81
C ARG A 124 20.14 13.88 -4.58
N LEU A 125 19.27 13.63 -3.60
CA LEU A 125 18.80 12.28 -3.27
C LEU A 125 17.65 11.83 -4.17
N PHE A 126 16.83 12.79 -4.59
CA PHE A 126 15.71 12.61 -5.48
C PHE A 126 15.88 13.63 -6.60
N PRO A 127 16.83 13.40 -7.54
CA PRO A 127 16.75 14.12 -8.80
C PRO A 127 15.32 13.88 -9.30
N SER A 128 14.53 14.95 -9.40
CA SER A 128 13.33 14.92 -10.24
C SER A 128 13.84 14.33 -11.54
N ALA A 129 13.20 13.25 -12.00
CA ALA A 129 13.58 12.59 -13.24
C ALA A 129 13.42 13.60 -14.38
N SER A 130 14.38 14.52 -14.50
CA SER A 130 14.58 15.38 -15.64
C SER A 130 14.84 14.39 -16.74
N ALA A 131 13.86 14.28 -17.63
CA ALA A 131 13.74 13.25 -18.64
C ALA A 131 13.36 11.85 -18.09
N ALA A 132 12.08 11.68 -17.72
CA ALA A 132 11.29 10.82 -18.61
C ALA A 132 11.57 11.33 -20.02
N GLN A 133 12.61 10.76 -20.66
CA GLN A 133 13.14 11.25 -21.92
C GLN A 133 11.95 11.25 -22.85
N GLU A 134 11.43 12.44 -23.16
CA GLU A 134 10.20 12.60 -23.94
C GLU A 134 10.38 11.71 -25.15
N ALA A 135 9.57 10.65 -25.19
CA ALA A 135 9.95 9.45 -25.88
C ALA A 135 9.97 9.76 -27.37
N GLN A 136 11.19 9.99 -27.87
CA GLN A 136 11.38 10.49 -29.22
C GLN A 136 10.81 9.45 -30.18
N PRO A 137 10.00 9.89 -31.17
CA PRO A 137 9.43 8.97 -32.13
C PRO A 137 10.56 8.27 -32.89
N VAL A 138 10.50 6.94 -32.95
CA VAL A 138 11.48 6.11 -33.64
C VAL A 138 10.91 5.75 -35.01
N SER A 139 11.57 6.19 -36.07
CA SER A 139 11.16 5.88 -37.45
C SER A 139 12.09 4.88 -38.11
N PHE A 140 11.53 3.98 -38.93
CA PHE A 140 12.28 3.01 -39.72
C PHE A 140 11.51 2.61 -40.99
N PRO A 141 12.20 2.11 -42.04
CA PRO A 141 11.54 1.68 -43.27
C PRO A 141 10.75 0.39 -43.06
N LEU A 142 9.57 0.29 -43.68
CA LEU A 142 8.69 -0.88 -43.63
C LEU A 142 9.34 -2.15 -44.23
N ALA A 143 10.36 -1.98 -45.09
CA ALA A 143 11.14 -3.08 -45.65
C ALA A 143 11.87 -3.90 -44.58
N ASP A 144 12.22 -3.30 -43.44
CA ASP A 144 12.90 -4.00 -42.33
C ASP A 144 11.99 -4.97 -41.58
N LEU A 145 10.67 -4.89 -41.78
CA LEU A 145 9.68 -5.63 -41.02
C LEU A 145 8.77 -6.43 -41.97
N PRO A 146 9.11 -7.68 -42.32
CA PRO A 146 8.26 -8.52 -43.17
C PRO A 146 6.94 -8.84 -42.46
N VAL A 147 5.92 -9.23 -43.23
CA VAL A 147 4.62 -9.65 -42.67
C VAL A 147 4.82 -10.90 -41.82
N GLY A 148 4.34 -10.86 -40.56
CA GLY A 148 4.60 -11.90 -39.55
C GLY A 148 5.92 -11.72 -38.78
N GLY A 149 6.73 -10.74 -39.16
CA GLY A 149 7.99 -10.42 -38.48
C GLY A 149 7.81 -9.50 -37.28
N THR A 150 8.88 -9.39 -36.49
CA THR A 150 8.97 -8.48 -35.34
C THR A 150 10.29 -7.72 -35.35
N LYS A 151 10.28 -6.47 -34.89
CA LYS A 151 11.49 -5.66 -34.70
C LYS A 151 11.52 -5.08 -33.29
N ALA A 152 12.60 -5.33 -32.58
CA ALA A 152 12.84 -4.73 -31.26
C ALA A 152 13.39 -3.31 -31.43
N ILE A 153 12.88 -2.36 -30.64
CA ILE A 153 13.28 -0.96 -30.62
C ILE A 153 13.39 -0.48 -29.17
N ALA A 154 14.06 0.65 -28.94
CA ALA A 154 14.05 1.32 -27.64
C ALA A 154 13.20 2.59 -27.75
N TYR A 155 12.19 2.74 -26.89
CA TYR A 155 11.29 3.89 -26.85
C TYR A 155 11.32 4.49 -25.44
N GLY A 156 11.72 5.76 -25.30
CA GLY A 156 11.80 6.43 -24.00
C GLY A 156 12.77 5.76 -22.99
N GLY A 157 13.79 5.05 -23.48
CA GLY A 157 14.72 4.28 -22.64
C GLY A 157 14.21 2.89 -22.22
N VAL A 158 13.02 2.49 -22.69
CA VAL A 158 12.38 1.22 -22.40
C VAL A 158 12.43 0.31 -23.63
N PRO A 159 12.73 -1.00 -23.49
CA PRO A 159 12.63 -1.94 -24.61
C PRO A 159 11.19 -2.07 -25.08
N ALA A 160 10.98 -1.97 -26.39
CA ALA A 160 9.70 -2.11 -27.05
C ALA A 160 9.85 -3.01 -28.28
N ILE A 161 8.73 -3.50 -28.79
CA ILE A 161 8.69 -4.36 -29.96
C ILE A 161 7.58 -3.93 -30.90
N VAL A 162 7.86 -3.99 -32.19
CA VAL A 162 6.88 -3.79 -33.24
C VAL A 162 6.57 -5.15 -33.86
N VAL A 163 5.30 -5.53 -33.84
CA VAL A 163 4.77 -6.77 -34.40
C VAL A 163 3.93 -6.42 -35.63
N ARG A 164 4.27 -7.02 -36.77
CA ARG A 164 3.50 -6.86 -38.00
C ARG A 164 2.67 -8.11 -38.26
N THR A 165 1.36 -8.02 -38.04
CA THR A 165 0.41 -9.04 -38.49
C THR A 165 -0.04 -8.74 -39.93
N PRO A 166 -0.61 -9.71 -40.68
CA PRO A 166 -1.14 -9.45 -42.02
C PRO A 166 -2.23 -8.37 -42.06
N GLU A 167 -2.93 -8.17 -40.95
CA GLU A 167 -4.06 -7.24 -40.85
C GLU A 167 -3.67 -5.89 -40.26
N SER A 168 -2.60 -5.81 -39.46
CA SER A 168 -2.26 -4.60 -38.71
C SER A 168 -0.79 -4.56 -38.27
N LEU A 169 -0.32 -3.37 -37.91
CA LEU A 169 0.99 -3.16 -37.31
C LEU A 169 0.79 -2.56 -35.93
N ARG A 170 1.37 -3.20 -34.91
CA ARG A 170 1.21 -2.82 -33.50
C ARG A 170 2.57 -2.73 -32.83
N ALA A 171 2.72 -1.81 -31.88
CA ALA A 171 3.90 -1.74 -31.03
C ALA A 171 3.51 -1.87 -29.56
N PHE A 172 4.36 -2.58 -28.81
CA PHE A 172 4.15 -2.85 -27.40
C PHE A 172 5.42 -2.56 -26.60
N SER A 173 5.25 -2.06 -25.39
CA SER A 173 6.32 -2.05 -24.38
C SER A 173 6.64 -3.49 -23.98
N LEU A 174 7.93 -3.84 -23.92
CA LEU A 174 8.37 -5.14 -23.44
C LEU A 174 8.45 -5.19 -21.90
N ILE A 175 7.85 -4.25 -21.18
CA ILE A 175 7.84 -4.23 -19.73
C ILE A 175 6.60 -4.93 -19.19
N CYS A 176 6.81 -5.99 -18.44
CA CYS A 176 5.75 -6.72 -17.79
C CYS A 176 5.08 -5.85 -16.73
N THR A 177 3.76 -5.73 -16.82
CA THR A 177 2.93 -4.93 -15.91
C THR A 177 2.79 -5.49 -14.49
N HIS A 178 3.40 -6.65 -14.21
CA HIS A 178 3.49 -7.20 -12.86
C HIS A 178 4.53 -6.46 -12.00
N LEU A 179 5.82 -6.60 -12.36
CA LEU A 179 6.96 -6.07 -11.60
C LEU A 179 8.07 -5.49 -12.49
N GLY A 180 7.78 -5.26 -13.77
CA GLY A 180 8.69 -4.58 -14.69
C GLY A 180 9.73 -5.45 -15.39
N CYS A 181 9.64 -6.78 -15.30
CA CYS A 181 10.52 -7.67 -16.05
C CYS A 181 10.35 -7.54 -17.57
N THR A 182 11.41 -7.77 -18.34
CA THR A 182 11.33 -7.80 -19.80
C THR A 182 10.56 -9.05 -20.28
N VAL A 183 9.50 -8.84 -21.04
CA VAL A 183 8.75 -9.92 -21.70
C VAL A 183 9.40 -10.30 -23.03
N GLN A 184 9.16 -11.53 -23.47
CA GLN A 184 9.69 -12.07 -24.72
C GLN A 184 8.54 -12.43 -25.64
N TRP A 185 8.65 -12.05 -26.92
CA TRP A 185 7.70 -12.48 -27.94
C TRP A 185 7.99 -13.92 -28.37
N GLN A 186 6.97 -14.78 -28.31
CA GLN A 186 7.03 -16.14 -28.86
C GLN A 186 6.30 -16.16 -30.21
N SER A 187 7.06 -16.16 -31.30
CA SER A 187 6.51 -16.22 -32.67
C SER A 187 5.64 -17.45 -32.92
N ASP A 188 5.99 -18.59 -32.32
CA ASP A 188 5.30 -19.87 -32.54
C ASP A 188 3.86 -19.86 -31.99
N LYS A 189 3.64 -19.12 -30.91
CA LYS A 189 2.35 -19.06 -30.20
C LYS A 189 1.65 -17.71 -30.35
N LYS A 190 2.34 -16.72 -30.93
CA LYS A 190 1.88 -15.32 -31.01
C LYS A 190 1.49 -14.75 -29.65
N GLU A 191 2.31 -15.04 -28.64
CA GLU A 191 2.09 -14.61 -27.25
C GLU A 191 3.34 -13.94 -26.71
N PHE A 192 3.16 -12.99 -25.79
CA PHE A 192 4.26 -12.49 -24.95
C PHE A 192 4.35 -13.32 -23.68
N TYR A 193 5.57 -13.69 -23.31
CA TYR A 193 5.85 -14.47 -22.12
C TYR A 193 6.87 -13.76 -21.22
N CYS A 194 6.52 -13.68 -19.94
CA CYS A 194 7.37 -13.14 -18.89
C CYS A 194 7.96 -14.29 -18.06
N PRO A 195 9.29 -14.52 -18.13
CA PRO A 195 9.94 -15.64 -17.42
C PRO A 195 10.02 -15.46 -15.90
N CYS A 196 9.72 -14.27 -15.37
CA CYS A 196 9.85 -14.01 -13.93
C CYS A 196 8.79 -14.72 -13.09
N HIS A 197 7.54 -14.77 -13.57
CA HIS A 197 6.39 -15.32 -12.83
C HIS A 197 5.32 -15.92 -13.77
N ASP A 198 5.75 -16.40 -14.94
CA ASP A 198 4.88 -17.00 -15.96
C ASP A 198 3.71 -16.12 -16.42
N GLY A 199 3.94 -14.80 -16.52
CA GLY A 199 2.97 -13.89 -17.11
C GLY A 199 2.84 -14.13 -18.61
N ARG A 200 1.60 -14.20 -19.12
CA ARG A 200 1.31 -14.41 -20.54
C ARG A 200 0.38 -13.33 -21.05
N PHE A 201 0.69 -12.81 -22.23
CA PHE A 201 -0.14 -11.86 -22.95
C PHE A 201 -0.36 -12.32 -24.39
N ASP A 202 -1.49 -11.98 -24.98
CA ASP A 202 -1.79 -12.33 -26.37
C ASP A 202 -1.06 -11.41 -27.37
N GLU A 203 -1.33 -11.62 -28.67
CA GLU A 203 -0.78 -10.78 -29.76
C GLU A 203 -1.29 -9.33 -29.75
N PHE A 204 -2.33 -9.04 -28.96
CA PHE A 204 -2.91 -7.71 -28.74
C PHE A 204 -2.42 -7.08 -27.42
N GLY A 205 -1.58 -7.77 -26.65
CA GLY A 205 -1.06 -7.33 -25.36
C GLY A 205 -2.00 -7.60 -24.18
N ASP A 206 -3.14 -8.24 -24.39
CA ASP A 206 -4.11 -8.56 -23.34
C ASP A 206 -3.63 -9.71 -22.45
N VAL A 207 -3.97 -9.65 -21.15
CA VAL A 207 -3.53 -10.66 -20.18
C VAL A 207 -4.25 -11.98 -20.44
N LEU A 208 -3.50 -13.01 -20.81
CA LEU A 208 -4.01 -14.38 -20.96
C LEU A 208 -3.91 -15.17 -19.66
N ALA A 209 -2.78 -15.06 -18.97
CA ALA A 209 -2.51 -15.82 -17.76
C ALA A 209 -1.41 -15.20 -16.90
N GLY A 210 -1.34 -15.69 -15.65
CA GLY A 210 -0.31 -15.31 -14.69
C GLY A 210 -0.75 -14.18 -13.75
N PRO A 211 0.18 -13.65 -12.95
CA PRO A 211 -0.08 -12.56 -12.00
C PRO A 211 -0.28 -11.14 -12.60
N PRO A 212 0.09 -10.79 -13.85
CA PRO A 212 -0.08 -9.42 -14.34
C PRO A 212 -1.53 -8.91 -14.20
N PRO A 213 -1.77 -7.75 -13.60
CA PRO A 213 -3.12 -7.25 -13.35
C PRO A 213 -3.73 -6.51 -14.55
N ILE A 214 -2.91 -6.05 -15.49
CA ILE A 214 -3.31 -5.18 -16.62
C ILE A 214 -2.56 -5.59 -17.91
N PRO A 215 -3.12 -5.31 -19.10
CA PRO A 215 -2.49 -5.58 -20.40
C PRO A 215 -1.18 -4.81 -20.58
N LEU A 216 -0.35 -5.25 -21.54
CA LEU A 216 0.85 -4.55 -21.95
C LEU A 216 0.52 -3.17 -22.53
N GLU A 217 1.41 -2.22 -22.29
CA GLU A 217 1.29 -0.87 -22.83
C GLU A 217 1.47 -0.88 -24.35
N GLN A 218 0.46 -0.40 -25.05
CA GLN A 218 0.48 -0.19 -26.50
C GLN A 218 1.09 1.17 -26.82
N ILE A 219 2.06 1.17 -27.72
CA ILE A 219 2.70 2.39 -28.21
C ILE A 219 2.03 2.76 -29.53
N PRO A 220 1.58 4.02 -29.72
CA PRO A 220 0.98 4.43 -30.97
C PRO A 220 1.96 4.24 -32.13
N VAL A 221 1.44 3.74 -33.24
CA VAL A 221 2.23 3.57 -34.46
C VAL A 221 1.51 4.20 -35.64
N ARG A 222 2.27 4.91 -36.46
CA ARG A 222 1.79 5.54 -37.68
C ARG A 222 2.61 5.05 -38.86
N VAL A 223 1.93 4.73 -39.95
CA VAL A 223 2.57 4.31 -41.20
C VAL A 223 2.31 5.39 -42.25
N GLU A 224 3.37 5.97 -42.79
CA GLU A 224 3.31 6.99 -43.84
C GLU A 224 4.12 6.49 -45.05
N GLY A 225 3.40 5.97 -46.05
CA GLY A 225 4.00 5.35 -47.23
C GLY A 225 4.87 4.15 -46.86
N GLU A 226 6.19 4.30 -47.05
CA GLU A 226 7.19 3.26 -46.75
C GLU A 226 7.84 3.40 -45.38
N THR A 227 7.48 4.42 -44.59
CA THR A 227 8.07 4.67 -43.26
C THR A 227 7.08 4.34 -42.14
N VAL A 228 7.57 3.64 -41.12
CA VAL A 228 6.85 3.35 -39.88
C VAL A 228 7.43 4.23 -38.78
N THR A 229 6.58 5.01 -38.11
CA THR A 229 6.94 5.85 -36.97
C THR A 229 6.26 5.33 -35.71
N VAL A 230 7.04 5.00 -34.68
CA VAL A 230 6.55 4.52 -33.40
C VAL A 230 6.68 5.62 -32.35
N GLY A 231 5.58 5.97 -31.70
CA GLY A 231 5.45 7.10 -30.79
C GLY A 231 4.38 8.08 -31.23
N GLU A 232 3.95 8.94 -30.31
CA GLU A 232 3.07 10.06 -30.62
C GLU A 232 3.86 11.09 -31.45
N VAL A 233 3.30 11.47 -32.60
CA VAL A 233 3.93 12.33 -33.61
C VAL A 233 3.26 13.69 -33.61
#